data_AF-A0A3M1FK57-F1
#
_entry.id   AF-A0A3M1FK57-F1
#
_cell.length_a   1.000
_cell.length_b   1.000
_cell.length_c   1.000
_cell.angle_alpha   90.00
_cell.angle_beta   90.00
_cell.angle_gamma   90.00
#
_symmetry.space_group_name_H-M   'P 1'
#
loop_
_entity.id
_entity.type
_entity.pdbx_description
1 polymer ?
#
loop_
_entity_poly.entity_id
_entity_poly.type
_entity_poly.pdbx_seq_one_letter_code
_entity_poly.pdbx_strand_id
1 'polypeptide(L)'
;MEVSYRFTVWSLIYGLIAVLLIFSCSKSGNGPGNGTNTITVSGKVVLEGENDHSGVTIGFYAVAAVDTAITNLQQTYPNLGVQLNHAFAFDHRQQAPVYTATTNAQGEWQIQNVNAGTYHIVAESADHGWRYLLNRSIQGSVTISGLDTLYQTIRRAGNISGDVVLKPYQHLEITGNAVINPGVTVSVPRGAYLRLAANVILTNSGTLRVVGTAAEPAHIVAGNAAQQWRNIVNSSSGRYELQYAAISGSNLGITIEGDIPARVDHCYFTNNGTALQVTSRSTMTLENLVFTNNSMGLAFGNVNP
;
A
#
# COMPACT_ATOMS: atom_id res chain seq x y z
N MET A 1 19.27 -59.04 -28.29
CA MET A 1 19.49 -58.12 -27.15
C MET A 1 19.05 -56.67 -27.45
N GLU A 2 18.32 -56.40 -28.55
CA GLU A 2 17.86 -55.04 -28.90
C GLU A 2 16.35 -54.79 -28.68
N VAL A 3 15.53 -55.84 -28.54
CA VAL A 3 14.07 -55.69 -28.41
C VAL A 3 13.67 -55.23 -27.00
N SER A 4 14.50 -55.53 -25.99
CA SER A 4 14.21 -55.22 -24.58
C SER A 4 14.46 -53.75 -24.20
N TYR A 5 15.20 -52.98 -24.99
CA TYR A 5 15.48 -51.56 -24.70
C TYR A 5 14.39 -50.61 -25.21
N ARG A 6 13.67 -50.98 -26.27
CA ARG A 6 12.62 -50.10 -26.85
C ARG A 6 11.34 -50.07 -26.00
N PHE A 7 11.05 -51.13 -25.26
CA PHE A 7 9.86 -51.21 -24.40
C PHE A 7 9.99 -50.38 -23.11
N THR A 8 11.19 -50.30 -22.53
CA THR A 8 11.44 -49.58 -21.27
C THR A 8 11.49 -48.06 -21.45
N VAL A 9 11.97 -47.58 -22.61
CA VAL A 9 12.05 -46.14 -22.90
C VAL A 9 10.67 -45.54 -23.16
N TRP A 10 9.79 -46.27 -23.86
CA TRP A 10 8.42 -45.79 -24.12
C TRP A 10 7.55 -45.81 -22.85
N SER A 11 7.74 -46.78 -21.94
CA SER A 11 7.02 -46.81 -20.66
C SER A 11 7.49 -45.73 -19.68
N LEU A 12 8.76 -45.30 -19.73
CA LEU A 12 9.27 -44.13 -18.99
C LEU A 12 8.73 -42.80 -19.55
N ILE A 13 8.54 -42.67 -20.86
CA ILE A 13 8.00 -41.45 -21.48
C ILE A 13 6.50 -41.28 -21.20
N TYR A 14 5.71 -42.36 -21.25
CA TYR A 14 4.30 -42.29 -20.87
C TYR A 14 4.10 -42.08 -19.36
N GLY A 15 5.00 -42.61 -18.52
CA GLY A 15 5.02 -42.31 -17.08
C GLY A 15 5.31 -40.84 -16.78
N LEU A 16 6.24 -40.20 -17.51
CA LEU A 16 6.58 -38.80 -17.33
C LEU A 16 5.47 -37.85 -17.81
N ILE A 17 4.75 -38.20 -18.89
CA ILE A 17 3.61 -37.43 -19.42
C ILE A 17 2.36 -37.56 -18.52
N ALA A 18 2.14 -38.72 -17.88
CA ALA A 18 1.06 -38.91 -16.93
C ALA A 18 1.26 -38.14 -15.61
N VAL A 19 2.52 -37.95 -15.16
CA VAL A 19 2.86 -37.17 -13.96
C VAL A 19 2.78 -35.65 -14.23
N LEU A 20 2.92 -35.21 -15.48
CA LEU A 20 2.75 -33.80 -15.87
C LEU A 20 1.28 -33.33 -15.98
N LEU A 21 0.31 -34.24 -15.95
CA LEU A 21 -1.12 -33.91 -16.08
C LEU A 21 -1.88 -33.78 -14.74
N ILE A 22 -1.22 -33.99 -13.60
CA ILE A 22 -1.88 -34.00 -12.27
C ILE A 22 -1.62 -32.74 -11.42
N PHE A 23 -0.91 -31.73 -11.96
CA PHE A 23 -0.77 -30.41 -11.34
C PHE A 23 -1.65 -29.34 -11.98
N SER A 24 -2.82 -29.71 -12.51
CA SER A 24 -3.89 -28.72 -12.70
C SER A 24 -4.59 -28.52 -11.36
N CYS A 25 -3.90 -27.82 -10.46
CA CYS A 25 -4.54 -27.20 -9.32
C CYS A 25 -5.48 -26.14 -9.89
N SER A 26 -6.76 -26.44 -9.98
CA SER A 26 -7.77 -25.44 -10.32
C SER A 26 -7.66 -24.36 -9.26
N LYS A 27 -7.04 -23.22 -9.60
CA LYS A 27 -7.12 -22.01 -8.79
C LYS A 27 -8.60 -21.66 -8.70
N SER A 28 -9.24 -22.07 -7.61
CA SER A 28 -10.37 -21.34 -7.06
C SER A 28 -9.78 -20.04 -6.53
N GLY A 29 -9.63 -19.08 -7.43
CA GLY A 29 -9.13 -17.76 -7.13
C GLY A 29 -10.09 -16.76 -7.73
N ASN A 30 -10.45 -15.73 -6.96
CA ASN A 30 -11.28 -14.59 -7.37
C ASN A 30 -10.62 -13.70 -8.45
N GLY A 31 -9.71 -14.26 -9.25
CA GLY A 31 -9.01 -13.59 -10.32
C GLY A 31 -9.83 -13.55 -11.62
N PRO A 32 -9.32 -12.84 -12.64
CA PRO A 32 -9.96 -12.73 -13.95
C PRO A 32 -10.22 -14.13 -14.54
N GLY A 33 -11.48 -14.43 -14.88
CA GLY A 33 -11.82 -15.66 -15.58
C GLY A 33 -11.31 -15.62 -17.02
N ASN A 34 -10.96 -16.76 -17.62
CA ASN A 34 -10.52 -16.83 -19.03
C ASN A 34 -11.74 -16.88 -19.99
N GLY A 35 -12.76 -16.08 -19.71
CA GLY A 35 -14.05 -16.11 -20.42
C GLY A 35 -14.02 -15.34 -21.74
N THR A 36 -14.78 -15.81 -22.73
CA THR A 36 -14.92 -15.20 -24.07
C THR A 36 -15.82 -13.97 -24.11
N ASN A 37 -16.42 -13.58 -22.97
CA ASN A 37 -17.25 -12.38 -22.86
C ASN A 37 -16.37 -11.17 -22.59
N THR A 38 -16.05 -10.43 -23.63
CA THR A 38 -15.26 -9.21 -23.55
C THR A 38 -16.12 -8.04 -23.05
N ILE A 39 -15.74 -7.48 -21.91
CA ILE A 39 -16.46 -6.39 -21.26
C ILE A 39 -15.77 -5.06 -21.58
N THR A 40 -16.58 -4.02 -21.83
CA THR A 40 -16.11 -2.64 -21.92
C THR A 40 -16.27 -1.97 -20.57
N VAL A 41 -15.16 -1.50 -20.01
CA VAL A 41 -15.14 -0.75 -18.75
C VAL A 41 -14.69 0.67 -19.05
N SER A 42 -15.39 1.65 -18.50
CA SER A 42 -15.05 3.07 -18.66
C SER A 42 -15.14 3.81 -17.34
N GLY A 43 -14.69 5.05 -17.32
CA GLY A 43 -14.84 5.91 -16.16
C GLY A 43 -14.32 7.32 -16.44
N LYS A 44 -14.31 8.12 -15.39
CA LYS A 44 -13.81 9.50 -15.43
C LYS A 44 -12.94 9.79 -14.21
N VAL A 45 -11.85 10.51 -14.42
CA VAL A 45 -10.96 11.02 -13.36
C VAL A 45 -10.69 12.50 -13.63
N VAL A 46 -10.84 13.33 -12.61
CA VAL A 46 -10.54 14.76 -12.65
C VAL A 46 -9.27 15.02 -11.85
N LEU A 47 -8.38 15.83 -12.40
CA LEU A 47 -7.22 16.36 -11.69
C LEU A 47 -7.62 17.68 -11.01
N GLU A 48 -7.47 17.76 -9.68
CA GLU A 48 -7.80 18.99 -8.94
C GLU A 48 -6.98 20.17 -9.47
N GLY A 49 -7.68 21.27 -9.76
CA GLY A 49 -7.06 22.54 -10.17
C GLY A 49 -6.69 22.61 -11.65
N GLU A 50 -6.87 21.54 -12.41
CA GLU A 50 -6.50 21.48 -13.83
C GLU A 50 -7.73 21.62 -14.74
N ASN A 51 -7.51 22.11 -15.96
CA ASN A 51 -8.51 22.08 -17.03
C ASN A 51 -8.28 20.93 -18.02
N ASP A 52 -7.06 20.41 -18.08
CA ASP A 52 -6.68 19.24 -18.85
C ASP A 52 -6.49 18.07 -17.89
N HIS A 53 -7.30 17.02 -18.07
CA HIS A 53 -7.29 15.82 -17.25
C HIS A 53 -6.69 14.62 -17.99
N SER A 54 -5.94 14.85 -19.07
CA SER A 54 -5.27 13.79 -19.83
C SER A 54 -4.06 13.21 -19.09
N GLY A 55 -3.64 12.03 -19.52
CA GLY A 55 -2.40 11.40 -19.03
C GLY A 55 -2.50 10.71 -17.67
N VAL A 56 -3.68 10.68 -17.03
CA VAL A 56 -3.91 9.83 -15.85
C VAL A 56 -3.89 8.38 -16.30
N THR A 57 -3.04 7.58 -15.67
CA THR A 57 -2.95 6.15 -15.95
C THR A 57 -3.96 5.41 -15.10
N ILE A 58 -4.76 4.57 -15.75
CA ILE A 58 -5.71 3.66 -15.11
C ILE A 58 -5.13 2.25 -15.20
N GLY A 59 -4.99 1.57 -14.07
CA GLY A 59 -4.47 0.20 -13.99
C GLY A 59 -5.44 -0.75 -13.28
N PHE A 60 -5.66 -1.92 -13.86
CA PHE A 60 -6.44 -3.00 -13.25
C PHE A 60 -5.48 -4.07 -12.76
N TYR A 61 -5.61 -4.47 -11.50
CA TYR A 61 -4.73 -5.45 -10.87
C TYR A 61 -5.55 -6.63 -10.38
N ALA A 62 -5.00 -7.83 -10.57
CA ALA A 62 -5.61 -9.03 -10.03
C ALA A 62 -5.61 -8.97 -8.50
N VAL A 63 -6.67 -9.47 -7.89
CA VAL A 63 -6.78 -9.55 -6.42
C VAL A 63 -6.00 -10.77 -5.94
N ALA A 64 -4.86 -10.53 -5.27
CA ALA A 64 -4.09 -11.57 -4.59
C ALA A 64 -4.52 -11.68 -3.12
N ALA A 65 -4.49 -12.88 -2.54
CA ALA A 65 -4.84 -13.04 -1.14
C ALA A 65 -3.96 -12.18 -0.23
N VAL A 66 -4.59 -11.43 0.69
CA VAL A 66 -3.89 -10.82 1.82
C VAL A 66 -3.32 -11.95 2.68
N ASP A 67 -2.13 -11.76 3.25
CA ASP A 67 -1.36 -12.78 3.98
C ASP A 67 -2.26 -13.82 4.67
N THR A 68 -2.34 -15.01 4.05
CA THR A 68 -3.33 -16.02 4.43
C THR A 68 -3.06 -16.57 5.82
N ALA A 69 -1.81 -16.59 6.29
CA ALA A 69 -1.49 -17.05 7.63
C ALA A 69 -2.05 -16.07 8.67
N ILE A 70 -1.88 -14.77 8.44
CA ILE A 70 -2.38 -13.73 9.35
C ILE A 70 -3.90 -13.64 9.32
N THR A 71 -4.48 -13.63 8.13
CA THR A 71 -5.94 -13.54 7.99
C THR A 71 -6.65 -14.76 8.57
N ASN A 72 -6.09 -15.97 8.44
CA ASN A 72 -6.62 -17.18 9.11
C ASN A 72 -6.48 -17.10 10.65
N LEU A 73 -5.35 -16.58 11.15
CA LEU A 73 -5.17 -16.35 12.58
C LEU A 73 -6.20 -15.34 13.12
N GLN A 74 -6.46 -14.27 12.38
CA GLN A 74 -7.43 -13.23 12.75
C GLN A 74 -8.88 -13.71 12.67
N GLN A 75 -9.20 -14.65 11.78
CA GLN A 75 -10.51 -15.32 11.80
C GLN A 75 -10.70 -16.14 13.09
N THR A 76 -9.63 -16.76 13.60
CA THR A 76 -9.66 -17.54 14.85
C THR A 76 -9.65 -16.62 16.07
N TYR A 77 -8.91 -15.51 16.00
CA TYR A 77 -8.74 -14.53 17.07
C TYR A 77 -9.03 -13.10 16.55
N PRO A 78 -10.30 -12.68 16.47
CA PRO A 78 -10.70 -11.40 15.86
C PRO A 78 -10.17 -10.14 16.54
N ASN A 79 -9.69 -10.26 17.78
CA ASN A 79 -9.12 -9.15 18.54
C ASN A 79 -7.57 -9.10 18.43
N LEU A 80 -6.97 -9.93 17.59
CA LEU A 80 -5.52 -9.98 17.41
C LEU A 80 -5.07 -8.97 16.35
N GLY A 81 -4.51 -7.86 16.83
CA GLY A 81 -3.96 -6.83 15.94
C GLY A 81 -5.03 -6.10 15.13
N VAL A 82 -4.59 -5.21 14.24
CA VAL A 82 -5.46 -4.61 13.23
C VAL A 82 -5.88 -5.67 12.21
N GLN A 83 -7.18 -5.76 11.93
CA GLN A 83 -7.72 -6.69 10.93
C GLN A 83 -7.15 -6.38 9.54
N LEU A 84 -6.28 -7.25 9.03
CA LEU A 84 -5.62 -7.03 7.75
C LEU A 84 -6.61 -7.23 6.61
N ASN A 85 -6.59 -6.29 5.68
CA ASN A 85 -7.35 -6.34 4.44
C ASN A 85 -6.54 -5.69 3.31
N HIS A 86 -7.11 -5.66 2.11
CA HIS A 86 -6.42 -5.11 0.94
C HIS A 86 -6.12 -3.61 1.08
N ALA A 87 -6.87 -2.85 1.87
CA ALA A 87 -6.59 -1.43 2.09
C ALA A 87 -5.28 -1.21 2.86
N PHE A 88 -4.88 -2.17 3.70
CA PHE A 88 -3.57 -2.18 4.37
C PHE A 88 -2.45 -2.76 3.51
N ALA A 89 -2.73 -3.83 2.76
CA ALA A 89 -1.69 -4.68 2.19
C ALA A 89 -1.40 -4.42 0.69
N PHE A 90 -2.35 -3.85 -0.05
CA PHE A 90 -2.19 -3.67 -1.50
C PHE A 90 -1.32 -2.44 -1.82
N ASP A 91 -0.23 -2.66 -2.56
CA ASP A 91 0.56 -1.62 -3.20
C ASP A 91 0.66 -1.94 -4.70
N HIS A 92 0.09 -1.06 -5.52
CA HIS A 92 0.09 -1.24 -6.98
C HIS A 92 1.49 -1.16 -7.58
N ARG A 93 2.43 -0.47 -6.92
CA ARG A 93 3.80 -0.24 -7.40
C ARG A 93 4.67 -1.50 -7.35
N GLN A 94 4.20 -2.55 -6.68
CA GLN A 94 4.91 -3.83 -6.49
C GLN A 94 4.46 -4.91 -7.50
N GLN A 95 3.59 -4.57 -8.44
CA GLN A 95 2.93 -5.53 -9.31
C GLN A 95 2.59 -4.89 -10.65
N ALA A 96 2.48 -5.71 -11.69
CA ALA A 96 2.09 -5.23 -13.01
C ALA A 96 0.56 -5.20 -13.15
N PRO A 97 -0.02 -4.17 -13.78
CA PRO A 97 -1.43 -4.18 -14.14
C PRO A 97 -1.71 -5.24 -15.22
N VAL A 98 -2.88 -5.86 -15.13
CA VAL A 98 -3.42 -6.79 -16.14
C VAL A 98 -4.04 -6.02 -17.32
N TYR A 99 -4.61 -4.85 -17.04
CA TYR A 99 -5.12 -3.93 -18.06
C TYR A 99 -4.74 -2.49 -17.74
N THR A 100 -4.55 -1.68 -18.78
CA THR A 100 -4.21 -0.26 -18.65
C THR A 100 -5.00 0.60 -19.64
N ALA A 101 -5.28 1.84 -19.24
CA ALA A 101 -5.73 2.91 -20.12
C ALA A 101 -5.15 4.25 -19.66
N THR A 102 -5.26 5.27 -20.51
CA THR A 102 -4.95 6.67 -20.17
C THR A 102 -6.16 7.54 -20.43
N THR A 103 -6.34 8.58 -19.61
CA THR A 103 -7.43 9.54 -19.80
C THR A 103 -7.19 10.49 -20.98
N ASN A 104 -8.29 10.91 -21.62
CA ASN A 104 -8.31 12.06 -22.54
C ASN A 104 -8.34 13.40 -21.77
N ALA A 105 -8.36 14.54 -22.48
CA ALA A 105 -8.37 15.87 -21.85
C ALA A 105 -9.60 16.13 -20.95
N GLN A 106 -10.71 15.43 -21.19
CA GLN A 106 -11.92 15.49 -20.36
C GLN A 106 -11.86 14.54 -19.16
N GLY A 107 -10.80 13.76 -19.01
CA GLY A 107 -10.60 12.82 -17.91
C GLY A 107 -11.25 11.46 -18.15
N GLU A 108 -11.77 11.21 -19.34
CA GLU A 108 -12.48 9.99 -19.69
C GLU A 108 -11.50 8.91 -20.15
N TRP A 109 -11.78 7.67 -19.77
CA TRP A 109 -10.97 6.51 -20.14
C TRP A 109 -11.86 5.31 -20.46
N GLN A 110 -11.32 4.38 -21.24
CA GLN A 110 -12.00 3.14 -21.61
C GLN A 110 -10.98 2.00 -21.78
N ILE A 111 -11.34 0.82 -21.29
CA ILE A 111 -10.66 -0.44 -21.56
C ILE A 111 -11.68 -1.39 -22.19
N GLN A 112 -11.33 -1.95 -23.34
CA GLN A 112 -12.13 -2.96 -24.02
C GLN A 112 -11.56 -4.35 -23.75
N ASN A 113 -12.37 -5.39 -23.95
CA ASN A 113 -11.95 -6.78 -23.78
C ASN A 113 -11.43 -7.12 -22.38
N VAL A 114 -12.05 -6.51 -21.37
CA VAL A 114 -11.82 -6.88 -19.97
C VAL A 114 -12.56 -8.18 -19.67
N ASN A 115 -11.87 -9.14 -19.06
CA ASN A 115 -12.51 -10.37 -18.61
C ASN A 115 -13.34 -10.09 -17.36
N ALA A 116 -14.49 -10.76 -17.23
CA ALA A 116 -15.25 -10.74 -15.98
C ALA A 116 -14.39 -11.25 -14.81
N GLY A 117 -14.53 -10.62 -13.65
CA GLY A 117 -13.72 -10.92 -12.48
C GLY A 117 -13.69 -9.80 -11.46
N THR A 118 -12.93 -9.99 -10.39
CA THR A 118 -12.72 -8.96 -9.36
C THR A 118 -11.33 -8.38 -9.48
N TYR A 119 -11.23 -7.05 -9.41
CA TYR A 119 -9.99 -6.30 -9.60
C TYR A 119 -9.78 -5.25 -8.51
N HIS A 120 -8.52 -4.90 -8.26
CA HIS A 120 -8.20 -3.58 -7.75
C HIS A 120 -8.01 -2.64 -8.94
N ILE A 121 -8.59 -1.44 -8.87
CA ILE A 121 -8.47 -0.42 -9.91
C ILE A 121 -7.73 0.76 -9.30
N VAL A 122 -6.74 1.28 -10.04
CA VAL A 122 -5.91 2.40 -9.62
C VAL A 122 -5.99 3.48 -10.68
N ALA A 123 -6.16 4.73 -10.25
CA ALA A 123 -5.86 5.91 -11.05
C ALA A 123 -4.62 6.58 -10.47
N GLU A 124 -3.64 6.89 -11.32
CA GLU A 124 -2.38 7.52 -10.93
C GLU A 124 -1.98 8.65 -11.88
N SER A 125 -1.46 9.73 -11.30
CA SER A 125 -0.82 10.84 -11.97
C SER A 125 0.44 11.26 -11.19
N ALA A 126 1.48 11.68 -11.91
CA ALA A 126 2.77 12.04 -11.31
C ALA A 126 2.65 13.18 -10.27
N ASP A 127 1.75 14.15 -10.51
CA ASP A 127 1.60 15.34 -9.68
C ASP A 127 0.36 15.33 -8.78
N HIS A 128 -0.55 14.37 -8.96
CA HIS A 128 -1.77 14.23 -8.15
C HIS A 128 -1.84 12.91 -7.38
N GLY A 129 -0.74 12.16 -7.35
CA GLY A 129 -0.63 10.89 -6.64
C GLY A 129 -1.54 9.83 -7.24
N TRP A 130 -2.04 8.93 -6.38
CA TRP A 130 -2.89 7.83 -6.80
C TRP A 130 -4.09 7.63 -5.88
N ARG A 131 -5.11 6.95 -6.42
CA ARG A 131 -6.30 6.52 -5.69
C ARG A 131 -6.69 5.10 -6.07
N TYR A 132 -7.20 4.36 -5.08
CA TYR A 132 -7.60 2.96 -5.23
C TYR A 132 -9.12 2.79 -5.16
N LEU A 133 -9.62 1.86 -5.97
CA LEU A 133 -10.87 1.15 -5.74
C LEU A 133 -10.57 -0.33 -5.60
N LEU A 134 -10.75 -0.85 -4.40
CA LEU A 134 -10.39 -2.23 -4.10
C LEU A 134 -11.58 -3.18 -4.31
N ASN A 135 -11.29 -4.43 -4.69
CA ASN A 135 -12.26 -5.52 -4.77
C ASN A 135 -13.49 -5.19 -5.64
N ARG A 136 -13.27 -4.58 -6.81
CA ARG A 136 -14.32 -4.22 -7.76
C ARG A 136 -14.68 -5.41 -8.64
N SER A 137 -15.92 -5.89 -8.51
CA SER A 137 -16.47 -6.93 -9.38
C SER A 137 -16.93 -6.36 -10.72
N ILE A 138 -16.48 -6.98 -11.81
CA ILE A 138 -16.78 -6.64 -13.21
C ILE A 138 -17.51 -7.85 -13.82
N GLN A 139 -18.78 -7.67 -14.17
CA GLN A 139 -19.66 -8.75 -14.69
C GLN A 139 -20.40 -8.35 -15.98
N GLY A 140 -20.30 -7.09 -16.39
CA GLY A 140 -20.87 -6.55 -17.61
C GLY A 140 -20.32 -5.15 -17.87
N SER A 141 -20.66 -4.56 -19.03
CA SER A 141 -20.18 -3.22 -19.37
C SER A 141 -20.60 -2.23 -18.29
N VAL A 142 -19.62 -1.48 -17.77
CA VAL A 142 -19.79 -0.69 -16.55
C VAL A 142 -18.96 0.58 -16.60
N THR A 143 -19.57 1.67 -16.13
CA THR A 143 -18.87 2.92 -15.82
C THR A 143 -18.47 2.91 -14.35
N ILE A 144 -17.17 3.02 -14.08
CA ILE A 144 -16.59 3.06 -12.75
C ILE A 144 -16.70 4.47 -12.17
N SER A 145 -17.23 4.57 -10.95
CA SER A 145 -17.25 5.76 -10.11
C SER A 145 -16.40 5.55 -8.85
N GLY A 146 -15.99 6.65 -8.20
CA GLY A 146 -15.18 6.61 -6.97
C GLY A 146 -13.68 6.82 -7.16
N LEU A 147 -13.22 6.99 -8.42
CA LEU A 147 -11.89 7.52 -8.76
C LEU A 147 -11.98 9.02 -9.14
N ASP A 148 -13.07 9.68 -8.76
CA ASP A 148 -13.56 10.88 -9.45
C ASP A 148 -12.59 12.06 -9.43
N THR A 149 -11.78 12.18 -8.37
CA THR A 149 -10.78 13.25 -8.23
C THR A 149 -9.48 12.74 -7.65
N LEU A 150 -8.37 13.14 -8.28
CA LEU A 150 -7.02 13.07 -7.73
C LEU A 150 -6.61 14.48 -7.27
N TYR A 151 -6.15 14.59 -6.03
CA TYR A 151 -5.76 15.85 -5.42
C TYR A 151 -4.30 16.16 -5.70
N GLN A 152 -3.96 17.44 -5.92
CA GLN A 152 -2.58 17.81 -6.15
C GLN A 152 -1.70 17.39 -4.96
N THR A 153 -0.54 16.79 -5.26
CA THR A 153 0.44 16.38 -4.26
C THR A 153 1.09 17.61 -3.65
N ILE A 154 1.01 17.72 -2.33
CA ILE A 154 1.71 18.76 -1.59
C ILE A 154 3.17 18.30 -1.41
N ARG A 155 4.15 19.14 -1.78
CA ARG A 155 5.57 18.83 -1.60
C ARG A 155 6.21 19.73 -0.56
N ARG A 156 7.02 19.16 0.34
CA ARG A 156 7.71 19.89 1.42
C ARG A 156 9.13 19.35 1.64
N ALA A 157 10.01 20.22 2.11
CA ALA A 157 11.35 19.91 2.60
C ALA A 157 11.78 21.00 3.60
N GLY A 158 12.81 20.73 4.41
CA GLY A 158 13.27 21.69 5.41
C GLY A 158 12.25 21.93 6.52
N ASN A 159 12.17 23.16 7.02
CA ASN A 159 11.27 23.50 8.13
C ASN A 159 9.81 23.61 7.65
N ILE A 160 8.93 22.82 8.26
CA ILE A 160 7.48 22.93 8.13
C ILE A 160 6.99 23.78 9.30
N SER A 161 6.74 25.06 9.01
CA SER A 161 6.44 26.10 10.02
C SER A 161 4.95 26.44 10.17
N GLY A 162 4.08 25.80 9.40
CA GLY A 162 2.63 25.98 9.47
C GLY A 162 1.90 24.66 9.30
N ASP A 163 0.70 24.60 9.84
CA ASP A 163 -0.11 23.37 9.82
C ASP A 163 -0.33 22.87 8.39
N VAL A 164 -0.25 21.55 8.24
CA VAL A 164 -0.55 20.86 6.98
C VAL A 164 -1.70 19.90 7.26
N VAL A 165 -2.86 20.19 6.69
CA VAL A 165 -4.06 19.34 6.82
C VAL A 165 -4.41 18.82 5.44
N LEU A 166 -4.20 17.52 5.23
CA LEU A 166 -4.52 16.89 3.96
C LEU A 166 -6.02 16.63 3.84
N LYS A 167 -6.53 16.64 2.60
CA LYS A 167 -7.84 16.05 2.28
C LYS A 167 -7.74 14.51 2.29
N PRO A 168 -8.84 13.77 2.50
CA PRO A 168 -8.85 12.33 2.26
C PRO A 168 -8.31 12.00 0.87
N TYR A 169 -7.48 10.96 0.76
CA TYR A 169 -6.80 10.54 -0.47
C TYR A 169 -5.78 11.52 -1.07
N GLN A 170 -5.49 12.65 -0.42
CA GLN A 170 -4.43 13.55 -0.85
C GLN A 170 -3.05 13.02 -0.43
N HIS A 171 -2.03 13.41 -1.21
CA HIS A 171 -0.64 13.03 -0.98
C HIS A 171 0.15 14.22 -0.46
N LEU A 172 0.96 13.99 0.57
CA LEU A 172 2.06 14.85 1.00
C LEU A 172 3.36 14.11 0.74
N GLU A 173 4.27 14.72 -0.01
CA GLU A 173 5.59 14.17 -0.28
C GLU A 173 6.67 15.04 0.40
N ILE A 174 7.44 14.40 1.27
CA ILE A 174 8.64 14.99 1.88
C ILE A 174 9.82 14.64 0.98
N THR A 175 10.30 15.64 0.23
CA THR A 175 11.30 15.46 -0.85
C THR A 175 12.74 15.56 -0.38
N GLY A 176 12.96 16.03 0.85
CA GLY A 176 14.27 16.13 1.49
C GLY A 176 14.10 16.15 3.02
N ASN A 177 15.20 16.07 3.77
CA ASN A 177 15.13 16.11 5.23
C ASN A 177 14.29 17.30 5.70
N ALA A 178 13.39 17.04 6.64
CA ALA A 178 12.41 18.03 7.08
C ALA A 178 12.19 17.98 8.58
N VAL A 179 11.73 19.11 9.12
CA VAL A 179 11.40 19.26 10.53
C VAL A 179 9.98 19.80 10.65
N ILE A 180 9.10 19.09 11.35
CA ILE A 180 7.83 19.64 11.80
C ILE A 180 8.14 20.51 13.01
N ASN A 181 7.99 21.83 12.89
CA ASN A 181 8.35 22.75 13.96
C ASN A 181 7.45 22.59 15.20
N PRO A 182 7.94 22.99 16.39
CA PRO A 182 7.10 23.06 17.59
C PRO A 182 5.81 23.84 17.34
N GLY A 183 4.69 23.33 17.86
CA GLY A 183 3.37 23.92 17.69
C GLY A 183 2.70 23.67 16.33
N VAL A 184 3.39 23.05 15.37
CA VAL A 184 2.84 22.72 14.05
C VAL A 184 2.26 21.31 14.05
N THR A 185 1.13 21.14 13.37
CA THR A 185 0.50 19.84 13.14
C THR A 185 0.51 19.45 11.67
N VAL A 186 1.01 18.25 11.37
CA VAL A 186 0.81 17.57 10.08
C VAL A 186 -0.26 16.49 10.26
N SER A 187 -1.41 16.69 9.63
CA SER A 187 -2.57 15.80 9.68
C SER A 187 -2.77 15.02 8.38
N VAL A 188 -2.63 13.70 8.47
CA VAL A 188 -2.82 12.73 7.39
C VAL A 188 -4.06 11.90 7.72
N PRO A 189 -5.24 12.22 7.14
CA PRO A 189 -6.50 11.54 7.43
C PRO A 189 -6.63 10.22 6.64
N ARG A 190 -7.78 9.57 6.79
CA ARG A 190 -8.16 8.35 6.05
C ARG A 190 -7.84 8.43 4.55
N GLY A 191 -7.27 7.35 4.03
CA GLY A 191 -6.90 7.17 2.63
C GLY A 191 -5.77 8.08 2.12
N ALA A 192 -5.31 9.06 2.92
CA ALA A 192 -4.23 9.97 2.53
C ALA A 192 -2.85 9.34 2.72
N TYR A 193 -1.86 9.92 2.04
CA TYR A 193 -0.50 9.40 1.99
C TYR A 193 0.51 10.45 2.46
N LEU A 194 1.34 10.06 3.42
CA LEU A 194 2.63 10.69 3.69
C LEU A 194 3.73 9.87 3.01
N ARG A 195 4.30 10.44 1.96
CA ARG A 195 5.38 9.85 1.18
C ARG A 195 6.71 10.48 1.59
N LEU A 196 7.74 9.66 1.77
CA LEU A 196 9.10 10.13 2.03
C LEU A 196 10.02 9.68 0.91
N ALA A 197 10.78 10.61 0.34
CA ALA A 197 11.79 10.28 -0.66
C ALA A 197 12.91 9.41 -0.06
N ALA A 198 13.74 8.82 -0.93
CA ALA A 198 14.82 7.95 -0.51
C ALA A 198 15.77 8.64 0.49
N ASN A 199 16.16 7.90 1.53
CA ASN A 199 17.07 8.35 2.58
C ASN A 199 16.62 9.59 3.40
N VAL A 200 15.37 10.04 3.24
CA VAL A 200 14.84 11.19 3.97
C VAL A 200 14.62 10.87 5.46
N ILE A 201 15.01 11.82 6.31
CA ILE A 201 14.62 11.89 7.71
C ILE A 201 13.57 12.98 7.90
N LEU A 202 12.46 12.65 8.55
CA LEU A 202 11.49 13.61 9.06
C LEU A 202 11.62 13.69 10.59
N THR A 203 12.12 14.82 11.08
CA THR A 203 12.16 15.11 12.52
C THR A 203 10.84 15.75 12.95
N ASN A 204 10.14 15.12 13.89
CA ASN A 204 8.90 15.64 14.44
C ASN A 204 9.18 16.39 15.75
N SER A 205 9.12 17.72 15.73
CA SER A 205 9.13 18.56 16.95
C SER A 205 7.77 19.15 17.30
N GLY A 206 6.76 18.94 16.44
CA GLY A 206 5.37 19.33 16.64
C GLY A 206 4.48 18.11 16.84
N THR A 207 3.37 18.02 16.09
CA THR A 207 2.48 16.87 16.10
C THR A 207 2.41 16.23 14.71
N LEU A 208 2.71 14.94 14.63
CA LEU A 208 2.43 14.12 13.45
C LEU A 208 1.20 13.25 13.75
N ARG A 209 0.10 13.56 13.09
CA ARG A 209 -1.19 12.89 13.25
C ARG A 209 -1.54 12.11 11.99
N VAL A 210 -1.45 10.78 12.07
CA VAL A 210 -1.75 9.86 10.96
C VAL A 210 -2.89 8.96 11.40
N VAL A 211 -4.11 9.34 11.03
CA VAL A 211 -5.34 8.75 11.56
C VAL A 211 -6.27 8.36 10.41
N GLY A 212 -6.29 7.06 10.13
CA GLY A 212 -7.18 6.44 9.16
C GLY A 212 -8.38 5.75 9.79
N THR A 213 -8.93 4.79 9.06
CA THR A 213 -9.96 3.85 9.52
C THR A 213 -9.64 2.43 9.05
N ALA A 214 -10.32 1.42 9.59
CA ALA A 214 -10.12 0.03 9.16
C ALA A 214 -10.38 -0.20 7.65
N ALA A 215 -11.33 0.54 7.07
CA ALA A 215 -11.67 0.46 5.65
C ALA A 215 -10.74 1.32 4.77
N GLU A 216 -10.20 2.39 5.34
CA GLU A 216 -9.41 3.40 4.62
C GLU A 216 -8.27 3.89 5.53
N PRO A 217 -7.19 3.10 5.64
CA PRO A 217 -6.06 3.47 6.46
C PRO A 217 -5.39 4.73 5.93
N ALA A 218 -4.66 5.41 6.80
CA ALA A 218 -3.72 6.45 6.40
C ALA A 218 -2.35 5.80 6.16
N HIS A 219 -1.56 6.32 5.21
CA HIS A 219 -0.36 5.64 4.75
C HIS A 219 0.90 6.45 5.03
N ILE A 220 1.96 5.78 5.49
CA ILE A 220 3.33 6.30 5.51
C ILE A 220 4.18 5.35 4.65
N VAL A 221 4.68 5.84 3.52
CA VAL A 221 5.34 4.99 2.53
C VAL A 221 6.57 5.66 1.91
N ALA A 222 7.44 4.85 1.31
CA ALA A 222 8.45 5.39 0.41
C ALA A 222 7.79 6.07 -0.80
N GLY A 223 8.33 7.21 -1.22
CA GLY A 223 7.89 7.91 -2.43
C GLY A 223 8.11 7.06 -3.69
N ASN A 224 9.17 6.26 -3.70
CA ASN A 224 9.44 5.24 -4.71
C ASN A 224 9.49 3.86 -4.04
N ALA A 225 8.73 2.90 -4.56
CA ALA A 225 8.59 1.56 -3.99
C ALA A 225 9.88 0.70 -4.06
N ALA A 226 10.86 1.08 -4.88
CA ALA A 226 12.17 0.45 -4.99
C ALA A 226 13.22 1.05 -4.05
N GLN A 227 12.86 2.07 -3.26
CA GLN A 227 13.76 2.78 -2.37
C GLN A 227 13.22 2.78 -0.94
N GLN A 228 14.11 2.99 0.02
CA GLN A 228 13.73 3.12 1.43
C GLN A 228 13.89 4.57 1.89
N TRP A 229 12.91 5.06 2.65
CA TRP A 229 13.09 6.27 3.44
C TRP A 229 13.85 5.95 4.73
N ARG A 230 14.50 6.95 5.34
CA ARG A 230 15.47 6.68 6.40
C ARG A 230 14.85 6.58 7.79
N ASN A 231 14.14 7.61 8.25
CA ASN A 231 13.55 7.65 9.59
C ASN A 231 12.46 8.71 9.74
N ILE A 232 11.47 8.44 10.60
CA ILE A 232 10.62 9.45 11.22
C ILE A 232 10.90 9.39 12.72
N VAL A 233 11.52 10.44 13.25
CA VAL A 233 11.98 10.49 14.63
C VAL A 233 11.41 11.72 15.32
N ASN A 234 10.91 11.58 16.54
CA ASN A 234 10.47 12.73 17.31
C ASN A 234 11.64 13.33 18.08
N SER A 235 11.60 14.65 18.24
CA SER A 235 12.41 15.34 19.23
C SER A 235 11.71 15.34 20.60
N SER A 236 12.33 15.95 21.61
CA SER A 236 11.80 16.02 22.98
C SER A 236 10.45 16.72 23.14
N SER A 237 9.91 17.37 22.09
CA SER A 237 8.56 17.96 22.08
C SER A 237 7.61 17.32 21.06
N GLY A 238 8.09 16.35 20.27
CA GLY A 238 7.32 15.75 19.20
C GLY A 238 6.30 14.75 19.70
N ARG A 239 5.05 14.87 19.22
CA ARG A 239 3.96 13.95 19.54
C ARG A 239 3.53 13.14 18.32
N TYR A 240 3.28 11.86 18.54
CA TYR A 240 2.69 10.95 17.56
C TYR A 240 1.25 10.61 17.93
N GLU A 241 0.37 10.69 16.94
CA GLU A 241 -0.97 10.09 16.97
C GLU A 241 -1.09 9.17 15.74
N LEU A 242 -0.78 7.89 15.91
CA LEU A 242 -0.85 6.90 14.84
C LEU A 242 -2.04 5.97 15.11
N GLN A 243 -3.05 6.03 14.24
CA GLN A 243 -4.21 5.16 14.34
C GLN A 243 -4.68 4.68 12.97
N TYR A 244 -4.91 3.37 12.80
CA TYR A 244 -5.29 2.81 11.49
C TYR A 244 -4.34 3.26 10.38
N ALA A 245 -3.03 3.15 10.66
CA ALA A 245 -1.98 3.55 9.75
C ALA A 245 -1.26 2.33 9.16
N ALA A 246 -0.94 2.39 7.87
CA ALA A 246 -0.09 1.43 7.18
C ALA A 246 1.29 2.07 6.93
N ILE A 247 2.35 1.50 7.52
CA ILE A 247 3.71 2.04 7.50
C ILE A 247 4.64 1.05 6.80
N SER A 248 5.33 1.50 5.74
CA SER A 248 6.20 0.62 4.96
C SER A 248 7.36 1.31 4.25
N GLY A 249 8.36 0.51 3.87
CA GLY A 249 9.45 0.93 3.00
C GLY A 249 10.47 1.82 3.71
N SER A 250 10.71 1.62 5.00
CA SER A 250 11.75 2.34 5.75
C SER A 250 12.99 1.49 6.00
N ASN A 251 14.13 2.16 6.20
CA ASN A 251 15.28 1.56 6.85
C ASN A 251 15.02 1.48 8.37
N LEU A 252 14.80 2.63 9.00
CA LEU A 252 14.30 2.76 10.36
C LEU A 252 12.95 3.47 10.30
N GLY A 253 11.90 2.86 10.83
CA GLY A 253 10.52 3.29 10.63
C GLY A 253 10.16 4.47 11.51
N ILE A 254 9.32 4.22 12.51
CA ILE A 254 9.00 5.24 13.51
C ILE A 254 9.94 5.06 14.69
N THR A 255 10.65 6.12 15.07
CA THR A 255 11.44 6.17 16.29
C THR A 255 10.74 7.05 17.31
N ILE A 256 10.44 6.47 18.48
CA ILE A 256 9.88 7.16 19.64
C ILE A 256 11.03 7.42 20.63
N GLU A 257 11.40 8.69 20.75
CA GLU A 257 12.41 9.25 21.63
C GLU A 257 11.82 10.32 22.56
N GLY A 258 12.51 10.62 23.65
CA GLY A 258 12.06 11.54 24.68
C GLY A 258 10.93 11.00 25.57
N ASP A 259 10.80 11.55 26.78
CA ASP A 259 9.78 11.14 27.75
C ASP A 259 8.39 11.75 27.42
N ILE A 260 7.85 11.41 26.25
CA ILE A 260 6.61 11.97 25.70
C ILE A 260 5.59 10.85 25.47
N PRO A 261 4.32 11.02 25.85
CA PRO A 261 3.28 10.05 25.54
C PRO A 261 3.14 9.80 24.03
N ALA A 262 3.29 8.54 23.62
CA ALA A 262 3.04 8.10 22.26
C ALA A 262 1.92 7.05 22.22
N ARG A 263 0.99 7.20 21.27
CA ARG A 263 -0.06 6.22 21.00
C ARG A 263 0.07 5.70 19.58
N VAL A 264 0.26 4.39 19.46
CA VAL A 264 0.27 3.66 18.20
C VAL A 264 -0.77 2.55 18.31
N ASP A 265 -1.83 2.66 17.52
CA ASP A 265 -3.01 1.82 17.68
C ASP A 265 -3.58 1.37 16.33
N HIS A 266 -3.90 0.10 16.20
CA HIS A 266 -4.44 -0.46 14.96
C HIS A 266 -3.54 -0.19 13.73
N CYS A 267 -2.21 -0.26 13.88
CA CYS A 267 -1.27 -0.01 12.80
C CYS A 267 -0.68 -1.30 12.21
N TYR A 268 -0.40 -1.25 10.91
CA TYR A 268 0.27 -2.31 10.17
C TYR A 268 1.65 -1.83 9.71
N PHE A 269 2.70 -2.55 10.11
CA PHE A 269 4.08 -2.26 9.73
C PHE A 269 4.62 -3.37 8.85
N THR A 270 5.03 -3.02 7.63
CA THR A 270 5.53 -4.01 6.67
C THR A 270 6.72 -3.55 5.83
N ASN A 271 7.61 -4.47 5.46
CA ASN A 271 8.75 -4.19 4.58
C ASN A 271 9.66 -3.05 5.09
N ASN A 272 9.98 -3.07 6.39
CA ASN A 272 10.90 -2.13 7.02
C ASN A 272 12.17 -2.84 7.51
N GLY A 273 13.28 -2.11 7.65
CA GLY A 273 14.44 -2.61 8.40
C GLY A 273 14.05 -2.81 9.87
N THR A 274 13.96 -1.72 10.64
CA THR A 274 13.30 -1.72 11.96
C THR A 274 11.99 -0.95 11.86
N ALA A 275 10.85 -1.59 12.11
CA ALA A 275 9.53 -0.96 11.90
C ALA A 275 9.17 0.09 12.96
N LEU A 276 9.32 -0.25 14.25
CA LEU A 276 9.06 0.65 15.36
C LEU A 276 10.19 0.53 16.38
N GLN A 277 10.83 1.64 16.71
CA GLN A 277 11.89 1.71 17.70
C GLN A 277 11.48 2.64 18.85
N VAL A 278 11.83 2.24 20.06
CA VAL A 278 11.65 3.05 21.27
C VAL A 278 13.00 3.15 21.98
N THR A 279 13.54 4.37 22.12
CA THR A 279 14.89 4.57 22.69
C THR A 279 14.88 5.19 24.10
N SER A 280 13.76 5.71 24.57
CA SER A 280 13.62 6.41 25.87
C SER A 280 12.60 5.78 26.81
N ARG A 281 12.51 6.29 28.05
CA ARG A 281 11.56 5.86 29.09
C ARG A 281 10.16 6.46 28.88
N SER A 282 9.76 6.64 27.63
CA SER A 282 8.47 7.21 27.25
C SER A 282 7.32 6.38 27.82
N THR A 283 6.28 7.03 28.34
CA THR A 283 5.00 6.34 28.56
C THR A 283 4.38 6.10 27.19
N MET A 284 4.11 4.85 26.85
CA MET A 284 3.60 4.53 25.51
C MET A 284 2.46 3.53 25.59
N THR A 285 1.57 3.65 24.62
CA THR A 285 0.49 2.70 24.39
C THR A 285 0.63 2.17 22.97
N LEU A 286 1.00 0.89 22.88
CA LEU A 286 1.15 0.15 21.64
C LEU A 286 0.08 -0.93 21.61
N GLU A 287 -0.93 -0.78 20.77
CA GLU A 287 -2.14 -1.61 20.77
C GLU A 287 -2.51 -2.06 19.35
N ASN A 288 -3.03 -3.28 19.22
CA ASN A 288 -3.58 -3.79 17.96
C ASN A 288 -2.62 -3.66 16.76
N LEU A 289 -1.34 -4.02 16.96
CA LEU A 289 -0.31 -3.88 15.94
C LEU A 289 -0.07 -5.20 15.20
N VAL A 290 0.22 -5.10 13.91
CA VAL A 290 0.68 -6.23 13.09
C VAL A 290 2.00 -5.85 12.42
N PHE A 291 2.99 -6.74 12.52
CA PHE A 291 4.33 -6.57 11.94
C PHE A 291 4.64 -7.73 11.01
N THR A 292 4.96 -7.46 9.74
CA THR A 292 5.28 -8.49 8.73
C THR A 292 6.46 -8.07 7.87
N ASN A 293 7.27 -9.03 7.41
CA ASN A 293 8.37 -8.75 6.48
C ASN A 293 9.28 -7.59 6.91
N ASN A 294 9.48 -7.42 8.22
CA ASN A 294 10.43 -6.46 8.76
C ASN A 294 11.67 -7.22 9.23
N SER A 295 12.88 -6.65 9.10
CA SER A 295 14.07 -7.25 9.72
C SER A 295 13.94 -7.27 11.24
N MET A 296 13.32 -6.23 11.81
CA MET A 296 12.90 -6.14 13.21
C MET A 296 11.54 -5.44 13.32
N GLY A 297 10.57 -6.07 13.98
CA GLY A 297 9.22 -5.50 14.15
C GLY A 297 9.19 -4.37 15.18
N LEU A 298 9.60 -4.68 16.41
CA LEU A 298 9.63 -3.74 17.53
C LEU A 298 10.99 -3.85 18.24
N ALA A 299 11.64 -2.70 18.45
CA ALA A 299 12.90 -2.59 19.16
C ALA A 299 12.77 -1.71 20.40
N PHE A 300 13.33 -2.15 21.52
CA PHE A 300 13.55 -1.33 22.70
C PHE A 300 15.05 -1.07 22.87
N GLY A 301 15.45 0.19 22.97
CA GLY A 301 16.83 0.65 22.99
C GLY A 301 17.37 1.04 21.61
N ASN A 302 18.64 1.44 21.58
CA ASN A 302 19.31 1.86 20.35
C ASN A 302 19.62 0.62 19.49
N VAL A 303 19.02 0.55 18.30
CA VAL A 303 19.44 -0.35 17.24
C VAL A 303 20.31 0.42 16.27
N ASN A 304 21.49 -0.12 15.95
CA ASN A 304 22.28 0.40 14.84
C ASN A 304 21.65 -0.14 13.54
N PRO A 305 21.31 0.73 12.57
CA PRO A 305 20.83 0.31 11.26
C PRO A 305 21.90 -0.47 10.47
#